data_AF-A0A3D0URC3-F1
#
_entry.id   AF-A0A3D0URC3-F1
#
_cell.length_a   1.000
_cell.length_b   1.000
_cell.length_c   1.000
_cell.angle_alpha   90.00
_cell.angle_beta   90.00
_cell.angle_gamma   90.00
#
_symmetry.space_group_name_H-M   'P 1'
#
loop_
_entity.id
_entity.type
_entity.pdbx_description
1 polymer ?
#
loop_
_entity_poly.entity_id
_entity_poly.type
_entity_poly.pdbx_seq_one_letter_code
_entity_poly.pdbx_strand_id
1 'polypeptide(L)'
;MTTGASNDFEKATGIITDMITKYGMDEDIGTISYADSEKNEYNLTKPYSERTAEMIDKKIKTYMSDCYDKAKKIIKTNKSVLESLSELLLEKEYLTKEEFESMMQTLLKKND
;
A
#
# COMPACT_ATOMS: atom_id res chain seq x y z
N MET A 1 -3.93 -5.04 -16.62
CA MET A 1 -4.35 -4.73 -15.24
C MET A 1 -5.81 -5.13 -15.11
N THR A 2 -6.15 -5.95 -14.12
CA THR A 2 -7.53 -6.37 -13.85
C THR A 2 -8.23 -5.31 -12.99
N THR A 3 -9.54 -5.17 -13.17
CA THR A 3 -10.37 -4.17 -12.45
C THR A 3 -10.40 -4.38 -10.93
N GLY A 4 -10.06 -5.58 -10.45
CA GLY A 4 -9.97 -5.89 -9.01
C GLY A 4 -8.89 -5.08 -8.26
N ALA A 5 -7.78 -4.74 -8.93
CA ALA A 5 -6.70 -3.99 -8.29
C ALA A 5 -7.02 -2.50 -8.08
N SER A 6 -8.09 -1.98 -8.69
CA SER A 6 -8.46 -0.57 -8.62
C SER A 6 -8.73 -0.12 -7.17
N ASN A 7 -9.41 -0.96 -6.40
CA ASN A 7 -9.73 -0.69 -4.99
C ASN A 7 -8.46 -0.65 -4.11
N ASP A 8 -7.48 -1.50 -4.40
CA ASP A 8 -6.22 -1.52 -3.65
C ASP A 8 -5.40 -0.26 -3.92
N PHE A 9 -5.34 0.20 -5.17
CA PHE A 9 -4.68 1.45 -5.53
C PHE A 9 -5.37 2.67 -4.92
N GLU A 10 -6.71 2.70 -4.88
CA GLU A 10 -7.47 3.77 -4.24
C GLU A 10 -7.17 3.84 -2.74
N LYS A 11 -7.24 2.70 -2.04
CA LYS A 11 -6.92 2.62 -0.60
C LYS A 11 -5.47 3.00 -0.32
N ALA A 12 -4.53 2.47 -1.07
CA ALA A 12 -3.12 2.78 -0.92
C ALA A 12 -2.84 4.28 -1.14
N THR A 13 -3.46 4.87 -2.16
CA THR A 13 -3.34 6.30 -2.46
C THR A 13 -3.91 7.14 -1.31
N GLY A 14 -5.06 6.75 -0.75
CA GLY A 14 -5.67 7.43 0.39
C GLY A 14 -4.79 7.39 1.65
N ILE A 15 -4.22 6.23 1.98
CA ILE A 15 -3.30 6.07 3.11
C ILE A 15 -2.07 6.97 2.93
N ILE A 16 -1.43 6.95 1.76
CA ILE A 16 -0.24 7.75 1.48
C ILE A 16 -0.57 9.25 1.53
N THR A 17 -1.72 9.65 0.97
CA THR A 17 -2.17 11.04 1.02
C THR A 17 -2.35 11.50 2.46
N ASP A 18 -2.95 10.68 3.33
CA ASP A 18 -3.15 11.00 4.75
C ASP A 18 -1.83 11.06 5.52
N MET A 19 -0.89 10.15 5.24
CA MET A 19 0.47 10.18 5.79
C MET A 19 1.15 11.52 5.50
N ILE A 20 1.06 12.02 4.28
CA ILE A 20 1.71 13.25 3.86
C ILE A 20 0.96 14.47 4.39
N THR A 21 -0.36 14.52 4.19
CA THR A 21 -1.16 15.75 4.36
C THR A 21 -1.76 15.92 5.75
N LYS A 22 -2.02 14.82 6.48
CA LYS A 22 -2.65 14.88 7.81
C LYS A 22 -1.67 14.57 8.93
N TYR A 23 -0.79 13.60 8.71
CA TYR A 23 0.12 13.10 9.76
C TYR A 23 1.53 13.68 9.68
N GLY A 24 1.88 14.41 8.62
CA GLY A 24 3.19 15.05 8.47
C GLY A 24 4.35 14.04 8.41
N MET A 25 4.13 12.88 7.80
CA MET A 25 5.09 11.77 7.70
C MET A 25 6.01 11.86 6.47
N ASP A 26 6.04 13.01 5.78
CA ASP A 26 7.02 13.29 4.73
C ASP A 26 7.94 14.43 5.16
N GLU A 27 9.25 14.22 5.02
CA GLU A 27 10.28 15.14 5.50
C GLU A 27 10.32 16.46 4.69
N ASP A 28 9.97 16.43 3.40
CA ASP A 28 10.00 17.63 2.55
C ASP A 28 8.76 18.51 2.72
N ILE A 29 7.62 17.89 3.05
CA ILE A 29 6.37 18.58 3.38
C ILE A 29 6.37 19.06 4.84
N GLY A 30 6.99 18.30 5.74
CA GLY A 30 7.13 18.62 7.15
C GLY A 30 5.91 18.25 7.99
N THR A 31 5.97 18.57 9.29
CA THR A 31 4.95 18.22 10.29
C THR A 31 3.75 19.16 10.30
N ILE A 32 3.28 19.57 9.12
CA ILE A 32 2.12 20.47 8.97
C ILE A 32 0.91 19.62 8.61
N SER A 33 -0.16 19.72 9.40
CA SER A 33 -1.45 19.14 9.04
C SER A 33 -2.20 20.11 8.14
N TYR A 34 -2.37 19.71 6.87
CA TYR A 34 -3.24 20.34 5.90
C TYR A 34 -4.66 19.77 5.94
N ALA A 35 -4.97 18.92 6.93
CA ALA A 35 -6.30 18.38 7.12
C ALA A 35 -7.25 19.50 7.54
N ASP A 36 -8.28 19.76 6.74
CA ASP A 36 -9.42 20.55 7.23
C ASP A 36 -10.10 19.71 8.31
N SER A 37 -10.00 20.16 9.56
CA SER A 37 -10.61 19.52 10.73
C SER A 37 -12.14 19.47 10.61
N GLU A 38 -12.73 20.25 9.70
CA GLU A 38 -14.12 20.16 9.34
C GLU A 38 -14.27 19.66 7.91
N LYS A 39 -14.92 18.49 7.76
CA LYS A 39 -15.45 18.01 6.48
C LYS A 39 -16.58 18.93 6.01
N ASN A 40 -16.29 20.18 5.72
CA ASN A 40 -17.21 21.00 4.94
C ASN A 40 -17.02 20.55 3.49
N GLU A 41 -17.91 19.66 3.03
CA GLU A 41 -18.04 19.21 1.63
C GLU A 41 -18.10 20.35 0.59
N TYR A 42 -18.20 21.60 1.06
CA TYR A 42 -18.33 22.83 0.28
C TYR A 42 -17.05 23.67 0.18
N ASN A 43 -15.97 23.35 0.91
CA ASN A 43 -14.68 24.04 0.79
C ASN A 43 -13.85 23.43 -0.34
N LEU A 44 -14.05 23.93 -1.56
CA LEU A 44 -13.28 23.56 -2.76
C LEU A 44 -11.82 24.06 -2.76
N THR A 45 -11.41 24.85 -1.77
CA THR A 45 -10.08 25.46 -1.75
C THR A 45 -9.14 24.64 -0.87
N LYS A 46 -8.11 24.06 -1.48
CA LYS A 46 -7.03 23.38 -0.75
C LYS A 46 -6.34 24.38 0.19
N PRO A 47 -6.02 24.03 1.44
CA PRO A 47 -5.39 24.95 2.41
C PRO A 47 -3.88 25.16 2.16
N TYR A 48 -3.42 24.94 0.92
CA TYR A 48 -2.02 25.02 0.54
C TYR A 48 -1.87 25.53 -0.89
N SER A 49 -0.67 26.04 -1.19
CA SER A 49 -0.35 26.60 -2.51
C SER A 49 -0.34 25.53 -3.60
N GLU A 50 -0.51 25.93 -4.86
CA GLU A 50 -0.32 25.05 -6.03
C GLU A 50 1.05 24.37 -6.03
N ARG A 51 2.10 25.11 -5.65
CA ARG A 51 3.46 24.55 -5.49
C ARG A 51 3.48 23.40 -4.47
N THR A 52 2.78 23.54 -3.36
CA THR A 52 2.67 22.48 -2.34
C THR A 52 1.85 21.30 -2.87
N ALA A 53 0.78 21.57 -3.64
CA ALA A 53 -0.03 20.53 -4.28
C ALA A 53 0.83 19.67 -5.23
N GLU A 54 1.62 20.30 -6.09
CA GLU A 54 2.55 19.61 -7.00
C GLU A 54 3.59 18.77 -6.23
N MET A 55 4.10 19.29 -5.12
CA MET A 55 5.02 18.56 -4.24
C MET A 55 4.34 17.32 -3.65
N ILE A 56 3.13 17.45 -3.11
CA ILE A 56 2.35 16.33 -2.56
C ILE A 56 2.12 15.26 -3.63
N ASP A 57 1.68 15.63 -4.82
CA ASP A 57 1.43 14.68 -5.92
C ASP A 57 2.71 13.92 -6.31
N LYS A 58 3.85 14.62 -6.35
CA LYS A 58 5.15 13.99 -6.62
C LYS A 58 5.54 13.00 -5.52
N LYS A 59 5.29 13.34 -4.26
CA LYS A 59 5.56 12.46 -3.12
C LYS A 59 4.67 11.23 -3.14
N ILE A 60 3.37 11.39 -3.34
CA ILE A 60 2.43 10.26 -3.47
C ILE A 60 2.91 9.26 -4.51
N LYS A 61 3.32 9.74 -5.71
CA LYS A 61 3.86 8.89 -6.77
C LYS A 61 5.14 8.15 -6.34
N THR A 62 6.03 8.83 -5.63
CA THR A 62 7.29 8.25 -5.14
C THR A 62 7.02 7.14 -4.13
N TYR A 63 6.22 7.41 -3.09
CA TYR A 63 5.82 6.41 -2.09
C TYR A 63 5.10 5.22 -2.74
N MET A 64 4.18 5.47 -3.68
CA MET A 64 3.46 4.40 -4.36
C MET A 64 4.40 3.51 -5.16
N SER A 65 5.35 4.09 -5.89
CA SER A 65 6.37 3.34 -6.64
C SER A 65 7.23 2.49 -5.71
N ASP A 66 7.73 3.07 -4.62
CA ASP A 66 8.59 2.36 -3.66
C ASP A 66 7.85 1.19 -2.99
N CYS A 67 6.60 1.40 -2.57
CA CYS A 67 5.77 0.36 -1.99
C CYS A 67 5.48 -0.76 -3.00
N TYR A 68 5.20 -0.39 -4.26
CA TYR A 68 4.98 -1.36 -5.33
C TYR A 68 6.23 -2.20 -5.61
N ASP A 69 7.41 -1.56 -5.69
CA ASP A 69 8.67 -2.26 -5.93
C ASP A 69 9.06 -3.16 -4.76
N LYS A 70 8.85 -2.71 -3.52
CA LYS A 70 9.02 -3.54 -2.32
C LYS A 70 8.08 -4.76 -2.35
N ALA A 71 6.80 -4.57 -2.62
CA ALA A 71 5.84 -5.68 -2.72
C ALA A 71 6.25 -6.67 -3.82
N LYS A 72 6.62 -6.18 -5.01
CA LYS A 72 7.09 -7.00 -6.12
C LYS A 72 8.35 -7.78 -5.75
N LYS A 73 9.28 -7.17 -5.01
CA LYS A 73 10.48 -7.84 -4.50
C LYS A 73 10.12 -8.96 -3.53
N ILE A 74 9.26 -8.70 -2.54
CA ILE A 74 8.81 -9.70 -1.57
C ILE A 74 8.16 -10.90 -2.28
N ILE A 75 7.26 -10.64 -3.23
CA ILE A 75 6.60 -11.70 -4.00
C ILE A 75 7.60 -12.50 -4.84
N LYS A 76 8.55 -11.83 -5.50
CA LYS A 76 9.59 -12.51 -6.29
C LYS A 76 10.51 -13.36 -5.42
N THR A 77 10.94 -12.85 -4.26
CA THR A 77 11.79 -13.58 -3.31
C THR A 77 11.09 -14.83 -2.78
N ASN A 78 9.77 -14.75 -2.59
CA ASN A 78 8.96 -15.85 -2.06
C ASN A 78 8.16 -16.58 -3.15
N LYS A 79 8.65 -16.58 -4.40
CA LYS A 79 7.90 -17.10 -5.54
C LYS A 79 7.53 -18.58 -5.37
N SER A 80 8.45 -19.41 -4.88
CA SER A 80 8.21 -20.83 -4.62
C SER A 80 7.08 -21.04 -3.61
N VAL A 81 7.03 -20.21 -2.57
CA VAL A 81 5.97 -20.23 -1.55
C VAL A 81 4.61 -19.90 -2.15
N LEU A 82 4.57 -18.87 -3.01
CA LEU A 82 3.36 -18.47 -3.68
C LEU A 82 2.84 -19.54 -4.65
N GLU A 83 3.73 -20.21 -5.38
CA GLU A 83 3.37 -21.31 -6.29
C GLU A 83 2.75 -22.47 -5.52
N SER A 84 3.39 -22.96 -4.45
CA SER A 84 2.83 -24.03 -3.61
C SER A 84 1.50 -23.66 -2.97
N LEU A 85 1.36 -22.41 -2.52
CA LEU A 85 0.09 -21.91 -1.97
C LEU A 85 -1.01 -21.88 -3.05
N SER A 86 -0.67 -21.45 -4.26
CA SER A 86 -1.62 -21.37 -5.37
C SER A 86 -2.11 -22.75 -5.82
N GLU A 87 -1.21 -23.75 -5.87
CA GLU A 87 -1.56 -25.14 -6.19
C GLU A 87 -2.53 -25.69 -5.15
N LEU A 88 -2.25 -25.49 -3.86
CA LEU A 88 -3.12 -25.97 -2.79
C LEU A 88 -4.50 -25.28 -2.80
N LEU A 89 -4.54 -23.97 -3.08
CA LEU A 89 -5.80 -23.24 -3.21
C LEU A 89 -6.62 -23.68 -4.42
N LEU A 90 -5.98 -24.11 -5.51
CA LEU A 90 -6.70 -24.68 -6.66
C LEU A 90 -7.34 -26.03 -6.31
N GLU A 91 -6.73 -26.83 -5.42
CA GLU A 91 -7.28 -28.11 -4.98
C GLU A 91 -8.37 -27.97 -3.92
N LYS A 92 -8.18 -27.10 -2.94
CA LYS A 92 -9.06 -26.99 -1.76
C LYS A 92 -10.06 -25.85 -1.82
N GLU A 93 -9.86 -24.85 -2.67
CA GLU A 93 -10.62 -23.58 -2.76
C GLU A 93 -10.61 -22.70 -1.50
N TYR A 94 -10.19 -23.22 -0.35
CA TYR A 94 -10.03 -22.49 0.90
C TYR A 94 -8.83 -23.02 1.69
N LEU A 95 -8.34 -22.19 2.60
CA LEU A 95 -7.29 -22.52 3.57
C LEU A 95 -7.68 -21.99 4.93
N THR A 96 -7.46 -22.78 5.98
CA THR A 96 -7.56 -22.25 7.35
C THR A 96 -6.30 -21.44 7.69
N LYS A 97 -6.42 -20.61 8.73
CA LYS A 97 -5.30 -19.82 9.23
C LYS A 97 -4.13 -20.71 9.66
N GLU A 98 -4.43 -21.81 10.35
CA GLU A 98 -3.43 -22.75 10.87
C GLU A 98 -2.68 -23.47 9.74
N GLU A 99 -3.39 -23.87 8.67
CA GLU A 99 -2.79 -24.47 7.48
C GLU A 99 -1.85 -23.49 6.78
N PHE A 100 -2.29 -22.23 6.61
CA PHE A 100 -1.48 -21.17 6.01
C PHE A 100 -0.23 -20.87 6.82
N GLU A 101 -0.35 -20.70 8.15
CA GLU A 101 0.78 -20.40 9.03
C GLU A 101 1.80 -21.53 9.05
N SER A 102 1.34 -22.79 9.12
CA SER A 102 2.20 -23.98 9.08
C SER A 102 2.99 -24.06 7.78
N MET A 103 2.32 -23.79 6.65
CA MET A 103 2.96 -23.75 5.34
C MET A 103 4.00 -22.63 5.25
N MET A 104 3.65 -21.41 5.67
CA MET A 104 4.57 -20.26 5.67
C MET A 104 5.82 -20.53 6.52
N GLN A 105 5.66 -21.10 7.72
CA GLN A 105 6.79 -21.43 8.61
C GLN A 105 7.70 -22.51 8.02
N THR A 106 7.13 -23.52 7.38
CA THR A 106 7.89 -24.61 6.77
C THR A 106 8.71 -24.13 5.57
N LEU A 107 8.16 -23.18 4.80
CA LEU A 107 8.77 -22.68 3.57
C LEU A 107 9.78 -21.56 3.81
N LEU A 108 9.59 -20.73 4.85
CA LEU A 108 10.58 -19.73 5.27
C LEU A 108 11.86 -20.40 5.81
N LYS A 109 11.74 -21.49 6.57
CA LYS A 109 12.88 -22.26 7.10
C LYS A 109 13.71 -23.01 6.04
N LYS A 110 13.19 -23.16 4.81
CA LYS A 110 13.90 -23.79 3.69
C LYS A 110 14.73 -22.82 2.87
N ASN A 111 14.54 -21.51 3.07
CA ASN A 111 15.23 -20.44 2.34
C ASN A 111 16.39 -19.81 3.14
N ASP A 112 16.64 -20.29 4.37
CA ASP A 112 17.85 -20.08 5.16
C ASP A 112 18.85 -21.24 4.97
#